data_AF-A0A9X7T116-F1
#
_entry.id   AF-A0A9X7T116-F1
#
_cell.length_a   1.000
_cell.length_b   1.000
_cell.length_c   1.000
_cell.angle_alpha   90.00
_cell.angle_beta   90.00
_cell.angle_gamma   90.00
#
_symmetry.space_group_name_H-M   'P 1'
#
loop_
_entity.id
_entity.type
_entity.pdbx_description
1 polymer ?
#
loop_
_entity_poly.entity_id
_entity_poly.type
_entity_poly.pdbx_seq_one_letter_code
_entity_poly.pdbx_strand_id
1 'polypeptide(L)'
;MIDFEAILDGLFDIVHVTDEKGRTLYCSGRYEEFFGIDPQEMIGKPIEEFYHLGYFSPTITMRVIRDRKKVHTIQTTRKKRRLLVEGTPLWDADGNFCGVVNTSIDITDHEQLQQEQNERKYVGGLLQSEMTKENSRRKGKISLVYRSQSMEQVTALAEKLAQVESSMILLGESGVGKGVLAKYIHECSPRADKPFVHINCGAIPETLLESELFGYEKGAFTGADKDGKAGLIEKANGGTLFLDEIGEMPLALQVKLLNVLQEKTITPVGSAVPRKVDVKLITATNQNLRQMVKEGRFREDLYYRIHVVPLEIPPLRERREEIPVLVHYFLGVFCEKYCLDRQLSDACFRILAEYDWPGNVRELENVVERLVVTAPDVLITPTQIPRYIHSHEDSALGGIKVERVMQMQEAMEEVERQLLQRAYEQHKTTTKVAEALGISQPSASRKLRKWVFTGE
;
A
#
# COMPACT_ATOMS: atom_id res chain seq x y z
N MET A 1 20.89 3.55 55.28
CA MET A 1 21.42 3.40 53.90
C MET A 1 20.32 2.69 53.14
N ILE A 2 19.79 3.26 52.07
CA ILE A 2 18.73 2.60 51.29
C ILE A 2 19.41 1.51 50.46
N ASP A 3 18.84 0.30 50.49
CA ASP A 3 19.35 -0.84 49.74
C ASP A 3 19.15 -0.63 48.24
N PHE A 4 20.21 -0.78 47.45
CA PHE A 4 20.17 -0.59 46.00
C PHE A 4 19.31 -1.65 45.30
N GLU A 5 19.24 -2.86 45.85
CA GLU A 5 18.37 -3.92 45.33
C GLU A 5 16.90 -3.54 45.54
N ALA A 6 16.57 -3.00 46.71
CA ALA A 6 15.23 -2.49 47.01
C ALA A 6 14.81 -1.30 46.12
N ILE A 7 15.77 -0.47 45.67
CA ILE A 7 15.51 0.60 44.69
C ILE A 7 15.19 0.00 43.32
N LEU A 8 15.98 -0.98 42.87
CA LEU A 8 15.78 -1.62 41.56
C LEU A 8 14.43 -2.34 41.49
N ASP A 9 14.06 -3.07 42.53
CA ASP A 9 12.75 -3.75 42.64
C ASP A 9 11.57 -2.77 42.73
N GLY A 10 11.80 -1.56 43.28
CA GLY A 10 10.78 -0.51 43.32
C GLY A 10 10.60 0.26 42.00
N LEU A 11 11.63 0.29 41.15
CA LEU A 11 11.62 1.07 39.90
C LEU A 11 11.26 0.24 38.67
N PHE A 12 11.59 -1.04 38.65
CA PHE A 12 11.44 -1.90 37.48
C PHE A 12 10.77 -3.22 37.83
N ASP A 13 9.81 -3.60 37.00
CA ASP A 13 9.01 -4.81 37.22
C ASP A 13 9.83 -6.09 36.99
N ILE A 14 10.74 -6.08 36.03
CA ILE A 14 11.65 -7.18 35.73
C ILE A 14 13.01 -6.57 35.40
N VAL A 15 14.01 -6.82 36.23
CA VAL A 15 15.37 -6.31 36.01
C VAL A 15 16.42 -7.39 36.25
N HIS A 16 17.46 -7.39 35.43
CA HIS A 16 18.61 -8.27 35.51
C HIS A 16 19.89 -7.53 35.19
N VAL A 17 20.91 -7.74 35.99
CA VAL A 17 22.20 -7.08 35.87
C VAL A 17 23.28 -8.13 35.72
N THR A 18 24.20 -7.92 34.78
CA THR A 18 25.39 -8.75 34.60
C THR A 18 26.67 -7.95 34.71
N ASP A 19 27.77 -8.64 35.01
CA ASP A 19 29.13 -8.12 34.88
C ASP A 19 29.53 -7.96 33.40
N GLU A 20 30.78 -7.55 33.17
CA GLU A 20 31.29 -7.29 31.85
C GLU A 20 31.43 -8.53 30.94
N LYS A 21 31.34 -9.72 31.55
CA LYS A 21 31.44 -11.04 30.91
C LYS A 21 30.08 -11.73 30.80
N GLY A 22 28.99 -11.08 31.21
CA GLY A 22 27.64 -11.63 31.15
C GLY A 22 27.31 -12.59 32.30
N ARG A 23 28.06 -12.57 33.41
CA ARG A 23 27.67 -13.30 34.63
C ARG A 23 26.68 -12.48 35.44
N THR A 24 25.62 -13.12 35.92
CA THR A 24 24.57 -12.44 36.67
C THR A 24 25.09 -11.90 37.99
N LEU A 25 24.92 -10.61 38.21
CA LEU A 25 25.16 -9.92 39.48
C LEU A 25 23.87 -9.76 40.26
N TYR A 26 22.76 -9.53 39.56
CA TYR A 26 21.44 -9.30 40.17
C TYR A 26 20.31 -9.75 39.26
N CYS A 27 19.23 -10.24 39.85
CA CYS A 27 17.94 -10.47 39.20
C CYS A 27 16.83 -10.23 40.21
N SER A 28 15.85 -9.42 39.82
CA SER A 28 14.64 -9.19 40.61
C SER A 28 13.89 -10.51 40.91
N GLY A 29 13.18 -10.56 42.04
CA GLY A 29 12.41 -11.73 42.49
C GLY A 29 11.34 -12.21 41.49
N ARG A 30 10.91 -11.35 40.57
CA ARG A 30 9.89 -11.69 39.55
C ARG A 30 10.44 -12.57 38.42
N TYR A 31 11.74 -12.86 38.40
CA TYR A 31 12.32 -13.81 37.42
C TYR A 31 11.71 -15.21 37.51
N GLU A 32 11.36 -15.67 38.72
CA GLU A 32 10.68 -16.95 38.91
C GLU A 32 9.28 -16.95 38.28
N GLU A 33 8.55 -15.85 38.40
CA GLU A 33 7.22 -15.66 37.84
C GLU A 33 7.26 -15.75 36.30
N PHE A 34 8.10 -14.93 35.64
CA PHE A 34 8.09 -14.76 34.18
C PHE A 34 8.95 -15.76 33.42
N PHE A 35 10.10 -16.15 33.97
CA PHE A 35 11.05 -17.06 33.32
C PHE A 35 11.02 -18.47 33.90
N GLY A 36 10.57 -18.65 35.15
CA GLY A 36 10.58 -19.95 35.83
C GLY A 36 11.97 -20.36 36.31
N ILE A 37 12.80 -19.37 36.66
CA ILE A 37 14.15 -19.57 37.19
C ILE A 37 14.18 -18.94 38.57
N ASP A 38 14.70 -19.66 39.57
CA ASP A 38 15.00 -19.07 40.86
C ASP A 38 16.14 -18.04 40.68
N PRO A 39 15.94 -16.77 41.05
CA PRO A 39 16.97 -15.73 41.01
C PRO A 39 18.31 -16.17 41.62
N GLN A 40 18.27 -16.90 42.75
CA GLN A 40 19.48 -17.36 43.44
C GLN A 40 20.30 -18.35 42.61
N GLU A 41 19.66 -19.13 41.74
CA GLU A 41 20.34 -20.05 40.84
C GLU A 41 21.07 -19.34 39.70
N MET A 42 20.70 -18.09 39.40
CA MET A 42 21.30 -17.28 38.35
C MET A 42 22.55 -16.55 38.82
N ILE A 43 22.61 -16.15 40.09
CA ILE A 43 23.71 -15.35 40.64
C ILE A 43 25.07 -16.01 40.38
N GLY A 44 26.00 -15.24 39.81
CA GLY A 44 27.36 -15.66 39.46
C GLY A 44 27.48 -16.53 38.20
N LYS A 45 26.37 -17.00 37.61
CA LYS A 45 26.39 -17.84 36.40
C LYS A 45 26.27 -17.03 35.12
N PRO A 46 26.84 -17.51 33.99
CA PRO A 46 26.72 -16.86 32.69
C PRO A 46 25.27 -16.87 32.19
N ILE A 47 24.79 -15.73 31.70
CA ILE A 47 23.41 -15.61 31.17
C ILE A 47 23.15 -16.50 29.94
N GLU A 48 24.21 -16.79 29.17
CA GLU A 48 24.15 -17.69 28.01
C GLU A 48 23.70 -19.10 28.39
N GLU A 49 24.04 -19.58 29.60
CA GLU A 49 23.62 -20.89 30.10
C GLU A 49 22.09 -21.01 30.08
N PHE A 50 21.40 -20.00 30.60
CA PHE A 50 19.93 -19.99 30.69
C PHE A 50 19.25 -19.81 29.33
N TYR A 51 19.90 -19.08 28.42
CA TYR A 51 19.49 -19.00 27.02
C TYR A 51 19.58 -20.39 26.34
N HIS A 52 20.70 -21.11 26.50
CA HIS A 52 20.88 -22.44 25.93
C HIS A 52 19.98 -23.51 26.55
N LEU A 53 19.64 -23.37 27.83
CA LEU A 53 18.63 -24.20 28.51
C LEU A 53 17.19 -23.86 28.08
N GLY A 54 17.00 -22.86 27.21
CA GLY A 54 15.72 -22.52 26.61
C GLY A 54 14.77 -21.77 27.55
N TYR A 55 15.28 -21.14 28.61
CA TYR A 55 14.44 -20.33 29.50
C TYR A 55 13.90 -19.07 28.82
N PHE A 56 14.63 -18.56 27.84
CA PHE A 56 14.21 -17.44 27.03
C PHE A 56 14.96 -17.37 25.70
N SER A 57 14.37 -16.71 24.71
CA SER A 57 15.01 -16.43 23.41
C SER A 57 14.40 -15.17 22.76
N PRO A 58 15.20 -14.30 22.10
CA PRO A 58 16.67 -14.31 22.05
C PRO A 58 17.30 -13.81 23.35
N THR A 59 18.64 -13.90 23.49
CA THR A 59 19.39 -13.19 24.56
C THR A 59 19.99 -11.89 24.03
N ILE A 60 19.70 -10.78 24.70
CA ILE A 60 20.16 -9.43 24.30
C ILE A 60 21.48 -9.03 24.96
N THR A 61 21.80 -9.62 26.11
CA THR A 61 22.90 -9.22 26.98
C THR A 61 24.25 -9.27 26.26
N MET A 62 24.51 -10.34 25.51
CA MET A 62 25.77 -10.50 24.76
C MET A 62 25.91 -9.49 23.63
N ARG A 63 24.79 -9.05 23.05
CA ARG A 63 24.79 -8.00 22.02
C ARG A 63 25.17 -6.65 22.62
N VAL A 64 24.65 -6.32 23.80
CA VAL A 64 25.02 -5.09 24.53
C VAL A 64 26.48 -5.15 24.98
N ILE A 65 26.96 -6.30 25.45
CA ILE A 65 28.38 -6.50 25.77
C ILE A 65 29.22 -6.23 24.52
N ARG A 66 28.97 -6.92 23.41
CA ARG A 66 29.78 -6.76 22.20
C ARG A 66 29.75 -5.34 21.63
N ASP A 67 28.55 -4.76 21.52
CA ASP A 67 28.33 -3.53 20.75
C ASP A 67 28.46 -2.26 21.62
N ARG A 68 28.50 -2.42 22.95
CA ARG A 68 28.57 -1.34 23.97
C ARG A 68 27.51 -0.26 23.77
N LYS A 69 26.34 -0.65 23.24
CA LYS A 69 25.22 0.23 22.90
C LYS A 69 23.95 -0.28 23.54
N LYS A 70 23.03 0.65 23.78
CA LYS A 70 21.67 0.36 24.19
C LYS A 70 20.92 -0.38 23.07
N VAL A 71 20.16 -1.40 23.43
CA VAL A 71 19.47 -2.28 22.48
C VAL A 71 18.07 -2.62 23.03
N HIS A 72 17.08 -2.81 22.15
CA HIS A 72 15.77 -3.36 22.48
C HIS A 72 15.46 -4.63 21.68
N THR A 73 14.65 -5.54 22.23
CA THR A 73 14.11 -6.71 21.53
C THR A 73 12.88 -7.25 22.24
N ILE A 74 12.13 -8.15 21.58
CA ILE A 74 11.09 -8.93 22.24
C ILE A 74 11.63 -10.32 22.53
N GLN A 75 11.61 -10.69 23.80
CA GLN A 75 12.07 -11.96 24.33
C GLN A 75 10.87 -12.83 24.68
N THR A 76 10.91 -14.08 24.22
CA THR A 76 9.90 -15.08 24.57
C THR A 76 10.46 -15.97 25.68
N THR A 77 9.73 -16.12 26.78
CA THR A 77 10.15 -16.98 27.89
C THR A 77 9.66 -18.42 27.70
N ARG A 78 10.23 -19.37 28.43
CA ARG A 78 9.79 -20.78 28.45
C ARG A 78 8.34 -20.95 28.88
N LYS A 79 7.84 -20.05 29.74
CA LYS A 79 6.43 -19.98 30.14
C LYS A 79 5.53 -19.32 29.08
N LYS A 80 6.05 -19.10 27.86
CA LYS A 80 5.37 -18.45 26.72
C LYS A 80 4.96 -17.00 26.99
N ARG A 81 5.63 -16.31 27.91
CA ARG A 81 5.44 -14.86 28.11
C ARG A 81 6.22 -14.09 27.05
N ARG A 82 5.67 -12.96 26.62
CA ARG A 82 6.28 -12.02 25.65
C ARG A 82 6.76 -10.80 26.42
N LEU A 83 8.07 -10.58 26.47
CA LEU A 83 8.67 -9.47 27.21
C LEU A 83 9.37 -8.50 26.26
N LEU A 84 9.05 -7.22 26.34
CA LEU A 84 9.85 -6.18 25.69
C LEU A 84 11.06 -5.92 26.58
N VAL A 85 12.25 -6.30 26.11
CA VAL A 85 13.50 -6.21 26.86
C VAL A 85 14.38 -5.10 26.30
N GLU A 86 14.86 -4.26 27.19
CA GLU A 86 15.82 -3.21 26.91
C GLU A 86 17.12 -3.50 27.65
N GLY A 87 18.22 -3.67 26.91
CA GLY A 87 19.55 -3.83 27.46
C GLY A 87 20.36 -2.54 27.36
N THR A 88 20.89 -2.07 28.48
CA THR A 88 21.66 -0.83 28.60
C THR A 88 23.06 -1.12 29.18
N PRO A 89 24.15 -0.65 28.54
CA PRO A 89 25.50 -0.83 29.05
C PRO A 89 25.75 0.02 30.31
N LEU A 90 26.45 -0.54 31.29
CA LEU A 90 26.87 0.13 32.52
C LEU A 90 28.35 0.53 32.45
N TRP A 91 28.66 1.68 33.02
CA TRP A 91 30.01 2.26 33.06
C TRP A 91 30.39 2.62 34.49
N ASP A 92 31.64 2.40 34.88
CA ASP A 92 32.17 2.84 36.16
C ASP A 92 32.53 4.35 36.17
N ALA A 93 32.98 4.86 37.31
CA ALA A 93 33.34 6.28 37.47
C ALA A 93 34.52 6.71 36.60
N ASP A 94 35.36 5.76 36.18
CA ASP A 94 36.53 5.99 35.32
C ASP A 94 36.18 5.82 33.82
N GLY A 95 34.92 5.52 33.51
CA GLY A 95 34.42 5.36 32.14
C GLY A 95 34.71 3.99 31.52
N ASN A 96 35.08 2.98 32.30
CA ASN A 96 35.23 1.61 31.82
C ASN A 96 33.90 0.87 31.86
N PHE A 97 33.68 0.01 30.85
CA PHE A 97 32.48 -0.81 30.80
C PHE A 97 32.51 -1.85 31.93
N CYS A 98 31.47 -1.86 32.75
CA CYS A 98 31.40 -2.72 33.94
C CYS A 98 30.24 -3.72 33.93
N GLY A 99 29.33 -3.65 32.94
CA GLY A 99 28.22 -4.60 32.89
C GLY A 99 27.05 -4.20 32.02
N VAL A 100 25.95 -4.93 32.14
CA VAL A 100 24.69 -4.66 31.43
C VAL A 100 23.54 -4.71 32.40
N VAL A 101 22.61 -3.75 32.29
CA VAL A 101 21.29 -3.84 32.92
C VAL A 101 20.24 -4.11 31.85
N ASN A 102 19.46 -5.16 32.05
CA ASN A 102 18.31 -5.52 31.23
C ASN A 102 17.04 -5.21 32.02
N THR A 103 16.18 -4.36 31.49
CA THR A 103 14.84 -4.12 32.02
C THR A 103 13.82 -4.74 31.08
N SER A 104 12.77 -5.34 31.62
CA SER A 104 11.74 -6.01 30.82
C SER A 104 10.35 -5.60 31.23
N ILE A 105 9.45 -5.49 30.24
CA ILE A 105 8.04 -5.19 30.42
C ILE A 105 7.23 -6.35 29.83
N ASP A 106 6.28 -6.91 30.59
CA ASP A 106 5.38 -7.93 30.06
C ASP A 106 4.37 -7.29 29.10
N ILE A 107 4.37 -7.77 27.85
CA ILE A 107 3.46 -7.35 26.79
C ILE A 107 2.54 -8.49 26.33
N THR A 108 2.50 -9.61 27.07
CA THR A 108 1.75 -10.81 26.72
C THR A 108 0.27 -10.51 26.44
N ASP A 109 -0.42 -9.85 27.37
CA ASP A 109 -1.86 -9.57 27.22
C ASP A 109 -2.12 -8.53 26.12
N HIS A 110 -1.22 -7.54 25.97
CA HIS A 110 -1.35 -6.52 24.94
C HIS A 110 -1.26 -7.12 23.53
N GLU A 111 -0.31 -8.04 23.31
CA GLU A 111 -0.20 -8.72 22.03
C GLU A 111 -1.31 -9.73 21.79
N GLN A 112 -1.75 -10.48 22.81
CA GLN A 112 -2.91 -11.37 22.68
C GLN A 112 -4.17 -10.59 22.32
N LEU A 113 -4.41 -9.43 22.96
CA LEU A 113 -5.52 -8.54 22.62
C LEU A 113 -5.41 -7.98 21.20
N GLN A 114 -4.22 -7.58 20.74
CA GLN A 114 -4.04 -7.15 19.36
C GLN A 114 -4.26 -8.29 18.36
N GLN A 115 -3.78 -9.49 18.69
CA GLN A 115 -3.96 -10.68 17.86
C GLN A 115 -5.44 -11.09 17.81
N GLU A 116 -6.15 -11.12 18.93
CA GLU A 116 -7.61 -11.34 18.96
C GLU A 116 -8.36 -10.25 18.18
N GLN A 117 -7.96 -8.98 18.26
CA GLN A 117 -8.59 -7.93 17.46
C GLN A 117 -8.32 -8.10 15.96
N ASN A 118 -7.12 -8.52 15.58
CA ASN A 118 -6.78 -8.82 14.19
C ASN A 118 -7.53 -10.06 13.69
N GLU A 119 -7.63 -11.11 14.51
CA GLU A 119 -8.41 -12.31 14.23
C GLU A 119 -9.91 -12.01 14.15
N ARG A 120 -10.47 -11.17 15.04
CA ARG A 120 -11.87 -10.71 14.94
C ARG A 120 -12.09 -9.87 13.69
N LYS A 121 -11.13 -9.02 13.30
CA LYS A 121 -11.20 -8.27 12.03
C LYS A 121 -11.10 -9.20 10.82
N TYR A 122 -10.31 -10.27 10.91
CA TYR A 122 -10.11 -11.29 9.89
C TYR A 122 -11.33 -12.19 9.73
N VAL A 123 -11.83 -12.77 10.82
CA VAL A 123 -13.06 -13.58 10.88
C VAL A 123 -14.28 -12.75 10.50
N GLY A 124 -14.37 -11.49 10.96
CA GLY A 124 -15.40 -10.56 10.50
C GLY A 124 -15.33 -10.30 8.99
N GLY A 125 -14.12 -10.19 8.42
CA GLY A 125 -13.90 -10.09 6.98
C GLY A 125 -14.32 -11.35 6.21
N LEU A 126 -13.99 -12.54 6.73
CA LEU A 126 -14.40 -13.83 6.17
C LEU A 126 -15.92 -13.98 6.18
N LEU A 127 -16.56 -13.77 7.33
CA LEU A 127 -18.02 -13.81 7.48
C LEU A 127 -18.70 -12.81 6.54
N GLN A 128 -18.17 -11.59 6.42
CA GLN A 128 -18.74 -10.58 5.53
C GLN A 128 -18.47 -10.89 4.05
N SER A 129 -17.35 -11.52 3.71
CA SER A 129 -17.09 -12.02 2.36
C SER A 129 -18.04 -13.18 2.00
N GLU A 130 -18.35 -14.05 2.95
CA GLU A 130 -19.34 -15.11 2.80
C GLU A 130 -20.74 -14.54 2.68
N MET A 131 -21.10 -13.53 3.47
CA MET A 131 -22.37 -12.81 3.34
C MET A 131 -22.47 -12.05 2.01
N THR A 132 -21.36 -11.48 1.51
CA THR A 132 -21.30 -10.82 0.19
C THR A 132 -21.43 -11.86 -0.94
N LYS A 133 -20.81 -13.04 -0.79
CA LYS A 133 -21.00 -14.20 -1.68
C LYS A 133 -22.43 -14.74 -1.64
N GLU A 134 -23.08 -14.72 -0.49
CA GLU A 134 -24.45 -15.18 -0.34
C GLU A 134 -25.46 -14.15 -0.89
N ASN A 135 -25.20 -12.86 -0.71
CA ASN A 135 -25.99 -11.78 -1.29
C ASN A 135 -25.82 -11.69 -2.82
N SER A 136 -24.63 -11.97 -3.35
CA SER A 136 -24.39 -12.06 -4.80
C SER A 136 -25.04 -13.30 -5.40
N ARG A 137 -24.99 -14.45 -4.72
CA ARG A 137 -25.74 -15.67 -5.12
C ARG A 137 -27.26 -15.47 -5.11
N ARG A 138 -27.79 -14.67 -4.17
CA ARG A 138 -29.23 -14.37 -4.09
C ARG A 138 -29.72 -13.35 -5.13
N LYS A 139 -28.84 -12.59 -5.79
CA LYS A 139 -29.22 -11.53 -6.74
C LYS A 139 -28.57 -11.60 -8.14
N GLY A 140 -27.62 -12.51 -8.39
CA GLY A 140 -26.92 -12.59 -9.67
C GLY A 140 -26.12 -11.33 -10.04
N LYS A 141 -25.84 -10.46 -9.07
CA LYS A 141 -25.16 -9.17 -9.24
C LYS A 141 -23.66 -9.26 -8.93
N ILE A 142 -22.86 -8.40 -9.56
CA ILE A 142 -21.43 -8.25 -9.29
C ILE A 142 -21.24 -7.78 -7.86
N SER A 143 -20.43 -8.51 -7.11
CA SER A 143 -20.01 -8.09 -5.78
C SER A 143 -18.88 -7.06 -5.89
N LEU A 144 -19.20 -5.79 -5.62
CA LEU A 144 -18.18 -4.81 -5.28
C LEU A 144 -17.66 -5.15 -3.88
N VAL A 145 -16.38 -5.49 -3.76
CA VAL A 145 -15.74 -5.87 -2.48
C VAL A 145 -15.01 -4.66 -1.92
N TYR A 146 -15.40 -4.19 -0.74
CA TYR A 146 -14.80 -3.05 -0.05
C TYR A 146 -15.04 -3.11 1.47
N ARG A 147 -14.30 -2.34 2.26
CA ARG A 147 -14.43 -2.25 3.73
C ARG A 147 -14.15 -0.85 4.29
N SER A 148 -13.45 0.01 3.56
CA SER A 148 -13.10 1.33 4.09
C SER A 148 -14.30 2.26 4.14
N GLN A 149 -14.28 3.18 5.11
CA GLN A 149 -15.29 4.24 5.20
C GLN A 149 -15.29 5.12 3.95
N SER A 150 -14.12 5.34 3.34
CA SER A 150 -13.99 6.10 2.10
C SER A 150 -14.74 5.43 0.94
N MET A 151 -14.61 4.10 0.78
CA MET A 151 -15.34 3.36 -0.25
C MET A 151 -16.84 3.24 0.07
N GLU A 152 -17.23 3.22 1.34
CA GLU A 152 -18.65 3.27 1.73
C GLU A 152 -19.33 4.55 1.25
N GLN A 153 -18.66 5.70 1.41
CA GLN A 153 -19.16 6.99 0.93
C GLN A 153 -19.26 7.04 -0.60
N VAL A 154 -18.22 6.57 -1.30
CA VAL A 154 -18.18 6.48 -2.77
C VAL A 154 -19.32 5.60 -3.27
N THR A 155 -19.52 4.42 -2.67
CA THR A 155 -20.54 3.46 -3.07
C THR A 155 -21.95 4.01 -2.80
N ALA A 156 -22.18 4.63 -1.64
CA ALA A 156 -23.48 5.23 -1.31
C ALA A 156 -23.85 6.36 -2.28
N LEU A 157 -22.87 7.17 -2.71
CA LEU A 157 -23.10 8.20 -3.73
C LEU A 157 -23.32 7.56 -5.11
N ALA A 158 -22.55 6.55 -5.48
CA ALA A 158 -22.70 5.80 -6.71
C ALA A 158 -24.10 5.17 -6.86
N GLU A 159 -24.66 4.63 -5.77
CA GLU A 159 -26.02 4.07 -5.74
C GLU A 159 -27.12 5.13 -5.92
N LYS A 160 -26.96 6.31 -5.30
CA LYS A 160 -27.88 7.43 -5.53
C LYS A 160 -27.84 7.90 -6.98
N LEU A 161 -26.63 8.03 -7.53
CA LEU A 161 -26.42 8.42 -8.92
C LEU A 161 -26.87 7.35 -9.91
N ALA A 162 -26.91 6.08 -9.51
CA ALA A 162 -27.47 5.01 -10.33
C ALA A 162 -28.96 5.24 -10.68
N GLN A 163 -29.73 5.90 -9.80
CA GLN A 163 -31.17 6.14 -9.98
C GLN A 163 -31.53 7.33 -10.88
N VAL A 164 -30.57 8.19 -11.23
CA VAL A 164 -30.81 9.39 -12.03
C VAL A 164 -30.15 9.31 -13.40
N GLU A 165 -30.59 10.14 -14.34
CA GLU A 165 -30.07 10.16 -15.74
C GLU A 165 -28.84 11.07 -15.93
N SER A 166 -28.38 11.73 -14.87
CA SER A 166 -27.22 12.62 -14.92
C SER A 166 -25.96 11.89 -15.35
N SER A 167 -25.12 12.58 -16.14
CA SER A 167 -23.75 12.14 -16.45
C SER A 167 -22.91 12.12 -15.17
N MET A 168 -22.00 11.16 -15.09
CA MET A 168 -21.11 11.00 -13.96
C MET A 168 -19.69 10.69 -14.43
N ILE A 169 -18.72 11.16 -13.67
CA ILE A 169 -17.30 10.93 -13.92
C ILE A 169 -16.63 10.24 -12.74
N LEU A 170 -15.96 9.13 -13.03
CA LEU A 170 -15.17 8.36 -12.07
C LEU A 170 -13.71 8.83 -12.17
N LEU A 171 -13.20 9.39 -11.09
CA LEU A 171 -11.84 9.90 -10.99
C LEU A 171 -11.01 8.96 -10.11
N GLY A 172 -9.75 8.78 -10.45
CA GLY A 172 -8.82 8.02 -9.62
C GLY A 172 -7.71 7.37 -10.43
N GLU A 173 -6.70 6.87 -9.74
CA GLU A 173 -5.52 6.25 -10.35
C GLU A 173 -5.87 5.01 -11.21
N SER A 174 -4.91 4.55 -12.00
CA SER A 174 -5.08 3.28 -12.72
C SER A 174 -5.15 2.12 -11.74
N GLY A 175 -6.03 1.15 -12.00
CA GLY A 175 -6.15 -0.05 -11.18
C GLY A 175 -6.96 0.08 -9.88
N VAL A 176 -7.58 1.23 -9.58
CA VAL A 176 -8.42 1.41 -8.36
C VAL A 176 -9.79 0.73 -8.42
N GLY A 177 -10.23 0.27 -9.60
CA GLY A 177 -11.52 -0.40 -9.78
C GLY A 177 -12.62 0.42 -10.47
N LYS A 178 -12.27 1.49 -11.21
CA LYS A 178 -13.24 2.35 -11.95
C LYS A 178 -14.23 1.56 -12.81
N GLY A 179 -13.75 0.57 -13.57
CA GLY A 179 -14.62 -0.27 -14.41
C GLY A 179 -15.57 -1.17 -13.62
N VAL A 180 -15.13 -1.70 -12.47
CA VAL A 180 -15.98 -2.51 -11.59
C VAL A 180 -17.08 -1.64 -10.98
N LEU A 181 -16.72 -0.43 -10.53
CA LEU A 181 -17.69 0.52 -10.00
C LEU A 181 -18.70 0.99 -11.07
N ALA A 182 -18.25 1.25 -12.30
CA ALA A 182 -19.14 1.60 -13.42
C ALA A 182 -20.17 0.51 -13.70
N LYS A 183 -19.75 -0.76 -13.67
CA LYS A 183 -20.63 -1.90 -13.86
C LYS A 183 -21.60 -2.08 -12.68
N TYR A 184 -21.12 -1.89 -11.45
CA TYR A 184 -21.96 -1.86 -10.25
C TYR A 184 -23.06 -0.78 -10.33
N ILE A 185 -22.70 0.44 -10.76
CA ILE A 185 -23.67 1.54 -10.96
C ILE A 185 -24.74 1.15 -11.98
N HIS A 186 -24.36 0.52 -13.09
CA HIS A 186 -25.30 0.06 -14.10
C HIS A 186 -26.29 -0.98 -13.52
N GLU A 187 -25.79 -1.97 -12.78
CA GLU A 187 -26.61 -3.02 -12.15
C GLU A 187 -27.53 -2.51 -11.03
N CYS A 188 -27.21 -1.35 -10.45
CA CYS A 188 -28.06 -0.65 -9.49
C CYS A 188 -29.07 0.29 -10.16
N SER A 189 -28.92 0.59 -11.45
CA SER A 189 -29.78 1.54 -12.16
C SER A 189 -31.09 0.92 -12.67
N PRO A 190 -32.10 1.73 -13.03
CA PRO A 190 -33.29 1.26 -13.75
C PRO A 190 -32.98 0.60 -15.11
N ARG A 191 -31.75 0.76 -15.62
CA ARG A 191 -31.25 0.21 -16.88
C ARG A 191 -30.46 -1.09 -16.69
N ALA A 192 -30.51 -1.75 -15.52
CA ALA A 192 -29.72 -2.94 -15.22
C ALA A 192 -29.91 -4.11 -16.21
N ASP A 193 -31.11 -4.27 -16.77
CA ASP A 193 -31.42 -5.31 -17.78
C ASP A 193 -31.14 -4.84 -19.23
N LYS A 194 -30.55 -3.66 -19.40
CA LYS A 194 -30.24 -3.05 -20.70
C LYS A 194 -28.76 -3.21 -21.04
N PRO A 195 -28.34 -2.93 -22.29
CA PRO A 195 -26.93 -3.07 -22.66
C PRO A 195 -26.01 -2.18 -21.81
N PHE A 196 -24.91 -2.76 -21.34
CA PHE A 196 -23.76 -2.04 -20.79
C PHE A 196 -22.61 -2.11 -21.80
N VAL A 197 -22.30 -1.00 -22.45
CA VAL A 197 -21.23 -0.92 -23.44
C VAL A 197 -20.03 -0.22 -22.83
N HIS A 198 -18.93 -0.95 -22.68
CA HIS A 198 -17.65 -0.44 -22.19
C HIS A 198 -16.71 -0.17 -23.36
N ILE A 199 -16.13 1.03 -23.39
CA ILE A 199 -15.17 1.46 -24.40
C ILE A 199 -13.98 2.11 -23.69
N ASN A 200 -12.79 1.60 -23.93
CA ASN A 200 -11.55 2.24 -23.48
C ASN A 200 -11.00 3.11 -24.61
N CYS A 201 -10.97 4.42 -24.41
CA CYS A 201 -10.60 5.39 -25.43
C CYS A 201 -9.10 5.33 -25.77
N GLY A 202 -8.25 4.90 -24.83
CA GLY A 202 -6.81 4.75 -25.05
C GLY A 202 -6.41 3.42 -25.71
N ALA A 203 -7.31 2.43 -25.77
CA ALA A 203 -7.00 1.12 -26.35
C ALA A 203 -7.25 1.04 -27.87
N ILE A 204 -8.07 1.94 -28.42
CA ILE A 204 -8.42 1.95 -29.84
C ILE A 204 -7.58 3.01 -30.55
N PRO A 205 -6.90 2.69 -31.67
CA PRO A 205 -6.18 3.68 -32.46
C PRO A 205 -7.10 4.84 -32.86
N GLU A 206 -6.60 6.07 -32.78
CA GLU A 206 -7.35 7.29 -33.10
C GLU A 206 -8.05 7.21 -34.46
N THR A 207 -7.39 6.63 -35.46
CA THR A 207 -7.90 6.46 -36.83
C THR A 207 -9.13 5.55 -36.92
N LEU A 208 -9.32 4.65 -35.96
CA LEU A 208 -10.44 3.72 -35.91
C LEU A 208 -11.49 4.11 -34.86
N LEU A 209 -11.11 4.93 -33.88
CA LEU A 209 -11.97 5.28 -32.75
C LEU A 209 -13.28 5.94 -33.23
N GLU A 210 -13.22 6.80 -34.26
CA GLU A 210 -14.41 7.44 -34.82
C GLU A 210 -15.42 6.42 -35.39
N SER A 211 -14.94 5.51 -36.24
CA SER A 211 -15.79 4.54 -36.92
C SER A 211 -16.30 3.45 -35.98
N GLU A 212 -15.55 3.11 -34.93
CA GLU A 212 -16.00 2.22 -33.85
C GLU A 212 -17.10 2.88 -32.99
N LEU A 213 -16.91 4.14 -32.58
CA LEU A 213 -17.86 4.84 -31.71
C LEU A 213 -19.18 5.15 -32.42
N PHE A 214 -19.09 5.78 -33.59
CA PHE A 214 -20.24 6.38 -34.29
C PHE A 214 -20.78 5.48 -35.42
N GLY A 215 -20.04 4.45 -35.82
CA GLY A 215 -20.39 3.64 -36.98
C GLY A 215 -20.14 4.35 -38.30
N TYR A 216 -20.41 3.66 -39.39
CA TYR A 216 -20.27 4.20 -40.74
C TYR A 216 -21.29 3.61 -41.70
N GLU A 217 -21.65 4.37 -42.73
CA GLU A 217 -22.47 3.88 -43.83
C GLU A 217 -21.64 3.19 -44.92
N LYS A 218 -22.32 2.38 -45.73
CA LYS A 218 -21.72 1.73 -46.90
C LYS A 218 -21.00 2.75 -47.78
N GLY A 219 -19.74 2.47 -48.13
CA GLY A 219 -18.94 3.33 -49.00
C GLY A 219 -18.38 4.59 -48.33
N ALA A 220 -18.41 4.71 -47.00
CA ALA A 220 -17.86 5.87 -46.29
C ALA A 220 -16.34 6.07 -46.53
N PHE A 221 -15.57 5.00 -46.70
CA PHE A 221 -14.13 5.03 -47.02
C PHE A 221 -13.68 3.74 -47.72
N THR A 222 -12.47 3.75 -48.29
CA THR A 222 -11.86 2.58 -48.94
C THR A 222 -11.60 1.47 -47.91
N GLY A 223 -12.28 0.32 -48.06
CA GLY A 223 -12.22 -0.79 -47.10
C GLY A 223 -13.39 -0.85 -46.12
N ALA A 224 -14.36 0.06 -46.22
CA ALA A 224 -15.61 -0.04 -45.48
C ALA A 224 -16.40 -1.30 -45.87
N ASP A 225 -17.03 -1.94 -44.88
CA ASP A 225 -17.93 -3.07 -45.13
C ASP A 225 -19.07 -2.63 -46.06
N LYS A 226 -19.49 -3.54 -46.94
CA LYS A 226 -20.54 -3.31 -47.94
C LYS A 226 -21.89 -3.01 -47.28
N ASP A 227 -22.10 -3.52 -46.09
CA ASP A 227 -23.33 -3.33 -45.31
C ASP A 227 -23.24 -2.18 -44.30
N GLY A 228 -22.08 -1.51 -44.20
CA GLY A 228 -21.80 -0.54 -43.14
C GLY A 228 -21.63 -1.20 -41.75
N LYS A 229 -21.46 -0.38 -40.71
CA LYS A 229 -21.29 -0.87 -39.33
C LYS A 229 -21.99 0.06 -38.34
N ALA A 230 -22.82 -0.52 -37.47
CA ALA A 230 -23.41 0.21 -36.34
C ALA A 230 -22.33 0.54 -35.29
N GLY A 231 -22.35 1.79 -34.80
CA GLY A 231 -21.41 2.26 -33.80
C GLY A 231 -21.66 1.66 -32.42
N LEU A 232 -20.63 1.65 -31.57
CA LEU A 232 -20.74 1.19 -30.18
C LEU A 232 -21.73 2.02 -29.36
N ILE A 233 -21.85 3.33 -29.64
CA ILE A 233 -22.84 4.20 -28.99
C ILE A 233 -24.26 3.77 -29.37
N GLU A 234 -24.49 3.39 -30.62
CA GLU A 234 -25.79 2.89 -31.09
C GLU A 234 -26.16 1.56 -30.39
N LYS A 235 -25.17 0.69 -30.18
CA LYS A 235 -25.36 -0.57 -29.43
C LYS A 235 -25.68 -0.35 -27.95
N ALA A 236 -25.30 0.80 -27.39
CA ALA A 236 -25.61 1.17 -26.01
C ALA A 236 -27.02 1.77 -25.85
N ASN A 237 -27.77 1.97 -26.95
CA ASN A 237 -29.05 2.65 -26.93
C ASN A 237 -30.06 2.01 -25.95
N GLY A 238 -30.70 2.83 -25.13
CA GLY A 238 -31.59 2.43 -24.03
C GLY A 238 -30.86 1.89 -22.79
N GLY A 239 -29.54 1.79 -22.83
CA GLY A 239 -28.69 1.25 -21.76
C GLY A 239 -27.68 2.25 -21.22
N THR A 240 -26.49 1.78 -20.89
CA THR A 240 -25.40 2.56 -20.30
C THR A 240 -24.16 2.48 -21.17
N LEU A 241 -23.57 3.65 -21.46
CA LEU A 241 -22.29 3.79 -22.14
C LEU A 241 -21.23 4.16 -21.10
N PHE A 242 -20.21 3.32 -20.96
CA PHE A 242 -19.05 3.57 -20.12
C PHE A 242 -17.82 3.88 -20.98
N LEU A 243 -17.32 5.12 -20.87
CA LEU A 243 -16.11 5.57 -21.55
C LEU A 243 -14.95 5.64 -20.55
N ASP A 244 -14.06 4.65 -20.60
CA ASP A 244 -12.84 4.62 -19.81
C ASP A 244 -11.72 5.41 -20.52
N GLU A 245 -10.86 6.02 -19.70
CA GLU A 245 -9.79 6.93 -20.13
C GLU A 245 -10.27 8.04 -21.08
N ILE A 246 -11.35 8.76 -20.73
CA ILE A 246 -11.94 9.83 -21.56
C ILE A 246 -10.95 10.97 -21.89
N GLY A 247 -9.89 11.13 -21.08
CA GLY A 247 -8.80 12.08 -21.36
C GLY A 247 -8.02 11.77 -22.64
N GLU A 248 -7.97 10.50 -23.06
CA GLU A 248 -7.30 10.07 -24.28
C GLU A 248 -8.14 10.31 -25.55
N MET A 249 -9.36 10.83 -25.43
CA MET A 249 -10.23 11.06 -26.59
C MET A 249 -9.73 12.25 -27.43
N PRO A 250 -9.53 12.09 -28.75
CA PRO A 250 -9.17 13.19 -29.65
C PRO A 250 -10.17 14.34 -29.64
N LEU A 251 -9.68 15.59 -29.77
CA LEU A 251 -10.50 16.81 -29.75
C LEU A 251 -11.65 16.79 -30.77
N ALA A 252 -11.43 16.23 -31.96
CA ALA A 252 -12.47 16.13 -32.99
C ALA A 252 -13.64 15.25 -32.55
N LEU A 253 -13.36 14.17 -31.80
CA LEU A 253 -14.38 13.26 -31.29
C LEU A 253 -15.07 13.80 -30.05
N GLN A 254 -14.39 14.64 -29.25
CA GLN A 254 -15.01 15.35 -28.14
C GLN A 254 -16.21 16.21 -28.58
N VAL A 255 -16.11 16.86 -29.76
CA VAL A 255 -17.23 17.62 -30.35
C VAL A 255 -18.41 16.72 -30.68
N LYS A 256 -18.14 15.56 -31.30
CA LYS A 256 -19.19 14.61 -31.64
C LYS A 256 -19.85 14.02 -30.39
N LEU A 257 -19.07 13.68 -29.36
CA LEU A 257 -19.59 13.22 -28.08
C LEU A 257 -20.46 14.29 -27.40
N LEU A 258 -20.07 15.56 -27.47
CA LEU A 258 -20.90 16.65 -26.95
C LEU A 258 -22.28 16.69 -27.63
N ASN A 259 -22.35 16.50 -28.96
CA ASN A 259 -23.62 16.42 -29.68
C ASN A 259 -24.46 15.23 -29.22
N VAL A 260 -23.85 14.07 -28.92
CA VAL A 260 -24.57 12.93 -28.33
C VAL A 260 -25.20 13.30 -26.99
N LEU A 261 -24.50 14.07 -26.16
CA LEU A 261 -24.96 14.45 -24.81
C LEU A 261 -25.98 15.60 -24.79
N GLN A 262 -25.99 16.44 -25.81
CA GLN A 262 -26.90 17.58 -25.93
C GLN A 262 -28.14 17.22 -26.74
N GLU A 263 -27.94 16.74 -27.97
CA GLU A 263 -29.01 16.52 -28.95
C GLU A 263 -29.55 15.09 -28.92
N LYS A 264 -28.93 14.18 -28.14
CA LYS A 264 -29.29 12.76 -28.10
C LYS A 264 -29.29 12.12 -29.49
N THR A 265 -28.34 12.52 -30.32
CA THR A 265 -28.20 12.01 -31.69
C THR A 265 -26.75 11.65 -32.02
N ILE A 266 -26.58 10.66 -32.90
CA ILE A 266 -25.31 10.30 -33.51
C ILE A 266 -25.42 10.44 -35.03
N THR A 267 -24.32 10.80 -35.69
CA THR A 267 -24.23 10.82 -37.16
C THR A 267 -23.11 9.86 -37.58
N PRO A 268 -23.45 8.72 -38.23
CA PRO A 268 -22.44 7.79 -38.73
C PRO A 268 -21.50 8.46 -39.73
N VAL A 269 -20.26 7.97 -39.81
CA VAL A 269 -19.29 8.46 -40.79
C VAL A 269 -19.84 8.22 -42.21
N GLY A 270 -19.79 9.27 -43.03
CA GLY A 270 -20.34 9.25 -44.40
C GLY A 270 -21.85 9.44 -44.51
N SER A 271 -22.57 9.57 -43.39
CA SER A 271 -24.02 9.84 -43.38
C SER A 271 -24.31 11.32 -43.11
N ALA A 272 -25.37 11.84 -43.72
CA ALA A 272 -25.95 13.15 -43.37
C ALA A 272 -27.16 13.03 -42.42
N VAL A 273 -27.60 11.79 -42.12
CA VAL A 273 -28.83 11.55 -41.38
C VAL A 273 -28.51 11.23 -39.92
N PRO A 274 -28.88 12.10 -38.96
CA PRO A 274 -28.70 11.82 -37.55
C PRO A 274 -29.66 10.73 -37.07
N ARG A 275 -29.19 9.88 -36.16
CA ARG A 275 -29.96 8.81 -35.50
C ARG A 275 -30.10 9.14 -34.02
N LYS A 276 -31.32 9.03 -33.47
CA LYS A 276 -31.55 9.28 -32.04
C LYS A 276 -30.98 8.14 -31.18
N VAL A 277 -30.35 8.49 -30.08
CA VAL A 277 -29.82 7.55 -29.08
C VAL A 277 -30.20 8.03 -27.69
N ASP A 278 -30.49 7.11 -26.78
CA ASP A 278 -30.72 7.41 -25.38
C ASP A 278 -29.81 6.56 -24.50
N VAL A 279 -28.68 7.14 -24.09
CA VAL A 279 -27.64 6.45 -23.31
C VAL A 279 -27.39 7.18 -22.01
N LYS A 280 -27.32 6.43 -20.91
CA LYS A 280 -26.76 6.95 -19.66
C LYS A 280 -25.24 6.92 -19.78
N LEU A 281 -24.58 8.07 -19.63
CA LEU A 281 -23.12 8.17 -19.76
C LEU A 281 -22.43 8.06 -18.39
N ILE A 282 -21.48 7.13 -18.31
CA ILE A 282 -20.47 7.05 -17.25
C ILE A 282 -19.11 7.28 -17.90
N THR A 283 -18.30 8.21 -17.40
CA THR A 283 -16.93 8.42 -17.86
C THR A 283 -15.93 8.10 -16.77
N ALA A 284 -14.70 7.75 -17.14
CA ALA A 284 -13.60 7.54 -16.21
C ALA A 284 -12.30 8.12 -16.75
N THR A 285 -11.44 8.59 -15.85
CA THR A 285 -10.08 9.04 -16.19
C THR A 285 -9.19 9.05 -14.96
N ASN A 286 -7.88 8.86 -15.16
CA ASN A 286 -6.85 9.15 -14.16
C ASN A 286 -6.18 10.52 -14.38
N GLN A 287 -6.52 11.25 -15.45
CA GLN A 287 -5.91 12.52 -15.81
C GLN A 287 -6.66 13.72 -15.22
N ASN A 288 -5.94 14.81 -14.97
CA ASN A 288 -6.54 16.07 -14.53
C ASN A 288 -7.16 16.81 -15.73
N LEU A 289 -8.44 16.54 -16.01
CA LEU A 289 -9.15 17.16 -17.13
C LEU A 289 -9.17 18.69 -17.05
N ARG A 290 -9.26 19.27 -15.85
CA ARG A 290 -9.25 20.73 -15.68
C ARG A 290 -7.93 21.34 -16.14
N GLN A 291 -6.81 20.67 -15.89
CA GLN A 291 -5.51 21.08 -16.42
C GLN A 291 -5.44 20.91 -17.94
N MET A 292 -5.96 19.80 -18.48
CA MET A 292 -6.01 19.58 -19.94
C MET A 292 -6.86 20.62 -20.68
N VAL A 293 -7.92 21.13 -20.06
CA VAL A 293 -8.70 22.25 -20.60
C VAL A 293 -7.85 23.51 -20.72
N LYS A 294 -7.07 23.85 -19.69
CA LYS A 294 -6.16 25.00 -19.73
C LYS A 294 -5.09 24.86 -20.81
N GLU A 295 -4.66 23.64 -21.08
CA GLU A 295 -3.67 23.31 -22.10
C GLU A 295 -4.27 23.17 -23.52
N GLY A 296 -5.58 23.31 -23.67
CA GLY A 296 -6.26 23.13 -24.96
C GLY A 296 -6.32 21.69 -25.46
N ARG A 297 -6.00 20.69 -24.60
CA ARG A 297 -6.05 19.26 -24.92
C ARG A 297 -7.42 18.62 -24.64
N PHE A 298 -8.28 19.33 -23.92
CA PHE A 298 -9.66 18.90 -23.66
C PHE A 298 -10.59 20.10 -23.80
N ARG A 299 -11.79 19.91 -24.36
CA ARG A 299 -12.73 21.01 -24.55
C ARG A 299 -13.44 21.39 -23.26
N GLU A 300 -13.55 22.69 -23.02
CA GLU A 300 -14.21 23.25 -21.84
C GLU A 300 -15.71 22.92 -21.79
N ASP A 301 -16.40 22.96 -22.93
CA ASP A 301 -17.83 22.67 -23.03
C ASP A 301 -18.16 21.21 -22.65
N LEU A 302 -17.37 20.25 -23.15
CA LEU A 302 -17.51 18.85 -22.80
C LEU A 302 -17.17 18.61 -21.32
N TYR A 303 -16.13 19.26 -20.79
CA TYR A 303 -15.74 19.15 -19.38
C TYR A 303 -16.92 19.45 -18.46
N TYR A 304 -17.58 20.61 -18.63
CA TYR A 304 -18.72 20.95 -17.78
C TYR A 304 -19.93 20.02 -17.97
N ARG A 305 -20.09 19.39 -19.14
CA ARG A 305 -21.19 18.46 -19.41
C ARG A 305 -21.00 17.08 -18.79
N ILE A 306 -19.76 16.60 -18.65
CA ILE A 306 -19.47 15.31 -18.03
C ILE A 306 -19.12 15.42 -16.54
N HIS A 307 -18.61 16.57 -16.10
CA HIS A 307 -18.15 16.81 -14.74
C HIS A 307 -19.29 17.35 -13.83
N VAL A 308 -20.48 16.75 -13.94
CA VAL A 308 -21.66 17.16 -13.16
C VAL A 308 -21.56 16.64 -11.72
N VAL A 309 -21.27 15.35 -11.56
CA VAL A 309 -21.03 14.74 -10.24
C VAL A 309 -19.76 13.89 -10.31
N PRO A 310 -18.63 14.41 -9.81
CA PRO A 310 -17.39 13.64 -9.72
C PRO A 310 -17.43 12.65 -8.56
N LEU A 311 -17.01 11.41 -8.83
CA LEU A 311 -16.79 10.35 -7.87
C LEU A 311 -15.29 10.03 -7.82
N GLU A 312 -14.61 10.48 -6.78
CA GLU A 312 -13.20 10.20 -6.57
C GLU A 312 -13.02 8.86 -5.85
N ILE A 313 -12.35 7.92 -6.51
CA ILE A 313 -12.01 6.61 -5.95
C ILE A 313 -10.60 6.69 -5.36
N PRO A 314 -10.45 6.51 -4.04
CA PRO A 314 -9.15 6.60 -3.39
C PRO A 314 -8.22 5.46 -3.82
N PRO A 315 -6.90 5.73 -3.90
CA PRO A 315 -5.90 4.69 -4.14
C PRO A 315 -5.85 3.70 -2.97
N LEU A 316 -5.37 2.49 -3.23
CA LEU A 316 -5.39 1.37 -2.26
C LEU A 316 -4.58 1.69 -1.00
N ARG A 317 -3.49 2.46 -1.11
CA ARG A 317 -2.70 2.96 0.03
C ARG A 317 -3.47 3.86 1.02
N GLU A 318 -4.58 4.47 0.59
CA GLU A 318 -5.45 5.29 1.46
C GLU A 318 -6.60 4.47 2.06
N ARG A 319 -6.70 3.19 1.71
CA ARG A 319 -7.72 2.24 2.20
C ARG A 319 -7.10 0.89 2.53
N ARG A 320 -6.00 0.92 3.30
CA ARG A 320 -5.20 -0.26 3.63
C ARG A 320 -6.00 -1.32 4.39
N GLU A 321 -7.05 -0.92 5.14
CA GLU A 321 -7.95 -1.86 5.81
C GLU A 321 -8.71 -2.80 4.85
N GLU A 322 -8.78 -2.49 3.55
CA GLU A 322 -9.39 -3.34 2.54
C GLU A 322 -8.47 -4.45 2.04
N ILE A 323 -7.15 -4.29 2.15
CA ILE A 323 -6.16 -5.20 1.56
C ILE A 323 -6.39 -6.65 2.04
N PRO A 324 -6.59 -6.95 3.34
CA PRO A 324 -6.83 -8.32 3.76
C PRO A 324 -8.09 -8.95 3.15
N VAL A 325 -9.18 -8.17 3.02
CA VAL A 325 -10.45 -8.64 2.45
C VAL A 325 -10.30 -8.90 0.94
N LEU A 326 -9.62 -8.01 0.23
CA LEU A 326 -9.33 -8.15 -1.20
C LEU A 326 -8.41 -9.36 -1.46
N VAL A 327 -7.35 -9.53 -0.66
CA VAL A 327 -6.46 -10.69 -0.76
C VAL A 327 -7.24 -11.99 -0.58
N HIS A 328 -8.12 -12.08 0.42
CA HIS A 328 -8.96 -13.25 0.60
C HIS A 328 -9.90 -13.52 -0.56
N TYR A 329 -10.55 -12.47 -1.06
CA TYR A 329 -11.43 -12.58 -2.20
C TYR A 329 -10.69 -13.15 -3.41
N PHE A 330 -9.55 -12.55 -3.78
CA PHE A 330 -8.74 -13.01 -4.91
C PHE A 330 -8.16 -14.41 -4.69
N LEU A 331 -7.69 -14.71 -3.48
CA LEU A 331 -7.20 -16.05 -3.13
C LEU A 331 -8.28 -17.10 -3.41
N GLY A 332 -9.52 -16.86 -2.94
CA GLY A 332 -10.65 -17.76 -3.20
C GLY A 332 -10.97 -17.90 -4.68
N VAL A 333 -11.02 -16.77 -5.41
CA VAL A 333 -11.29 -16.76 -6.86
C VAL A 333 -10.25 -17.57 -7.63
N PHE A 334 -8.96 -17.41 -7.32
CA PHE A 334 -7.89 -18.11 -8.04
C PHE A 334 -7.75 -19.57 -7.60
N CYS A 335 -7.97 -19.90 -6.33
CA CYS A 335 -8.02 -21.28 -5.87
C CYS A 335 -9.13 -22.06 -6.60
N GLU A 336 -10.33 -21.48 -6.74
CA GLU A 336 -11.44 -22.07 -7.49
C GLU A 336 -11.12 -22.18 -8.98
N LYS A 337 -10.63 -21.10 -9.60
CA LYS A 337 -10.26 -21.05 -11.02
C LYS A 337 -9.21 -22.09 -11.41
N TYR A 338 -8.20 -22.30 -10.56
CA TYR A 338 -7.09 -23.21 -10.84
C TYR A 338 -7.24 -24.58 -10.17
N CYS A 339 -8.33 -24.82 -9.44
CA CYS A 339 -8.56 -26.04 -8.67
C CYS A 339 -7.38 -26.36 -7.73
N LEU A 340 -6.84 -25.34 -7.06
CA LEU A 340 -5.75 -25.43 -6.10
C LEU A 340 -6.25 -25.11 -4.70
N ASP A 341 -5.66 -25.75 -3.68
CA ASP A 341 -5.82 -25.35 -2.29
C ASP A 341 -4.59 -24.55 -1.85
N ARG A 342 -4.80 -23.28 -1.48
CA ARG A 342 -3.76 -22.36 -1.04
C ARG A 342 -4.25 -21.52 0.13
N GLN A 343 -3.37 -21.29 1.08
CA GLN A 343 -3.60 -20.44 2.24
C GLN A 343 -2.43 -19.47 2.38
N LEU A 344 -2.69 -18.24 2.82
CA LEU A 344 -1.62 -17.29 3.16
C LEU A 344 -1.40 -17.31 4.67
N SER A 345 -0.14 -17.33 5.10
CA SER A 345 0.21 -17.12 6.49
C SER A 345 -0.11 -15.69 6.95
N ASP A 346 -0.36 -15.49 8.25
CA ASP A 346 -0.62 -14.15 8.82
C ASP A 346 0.51 -13.14 8.54
N ALA A 347 1.75 -13.63 8.48
CA ALA A 347 2.90 -12.82 8.13
C ALA A 347 2.82 -12.29 6.69
N CYS A 348 2.28 -13.07 5.75
CA CYS A 348 2.02 -12.60 4.38
C CYS A 348 0.99 -11.47 4.37
N PHE A 349 -0.11 -11.62 5.12
CA PHE A 349 -1.13 -10.57 5.20
C PHE A 349 -0.58 -9.25 5.72
N ARG A 350 0.29 -9.28 6.73
CA ARG A 350 0.97 -8.07 7.24
C ARG A 350 1.82 -7.39 6.17
N ILE A 351 2.69 -8.16 5.51
CA ILE A 351 3.57 -7.62 4.44
C ILE A 351 2.75 -7.01 3.30
N LEU A 352 1.69 -7.70 2.87
CA LEU A 352 0.81 -7.20 1.81
C LEU A 352 0.05 -5.93 2.24
N ALA A 353 -0.34 -5.81 3.51
CA ALA A 353 -1.05 -4.64 4.03
C ALA A 353 -0.16 -3.39 4.19
N GLU A 354 1.15 -3.56 4.31
CA GLU A 354 2.11 -2.47 4.48
C GLU A 354 2.58 -1.85 3.15
N TYR A 355 2.49 -2.60 2.05
CA TYR A 355 2.88 -2.12 0.73
C TYR A 355 1.93 -1.03 0.19
N ASP A 356 2.48 -0.08 -0.57
CA ASP A 356 1.71 1.08 -1.08
C ASP A 356 0.86 0.77 -2.31
N TRP A 357 1.09 -0.37 -2.98
CA TRP A 357 0.33 -0.79 -4.16
C TRP A 357 0.22 0.31 -5.24
N PRO A 358 1.32 0.71 -5.89
CA PRO A 358 1.30 1.72 -6.95
C PRO A 358 0.39 1.34 -8.14
N GLY A 359 0.20 0.04 -8.42
CA GLY A 359 -0.79 -0.44 -9.39
C GLY A 359 -2.16 -0.76 -8.79
N ASN A 360 -2.41 -0.33 -7.55
CA ASN A 360 -3.66 -0.46 -6.81
C ASN A 360 -4.20 -1.91 -6.79
N VAL A 361 -5.52 -2.09 -6.92
CA VAL A 361 -6.19 -3.39 -6.84
C VAL A 361 -5.73 -4.33 -7.98
N ARG A 362 -5.40 -3.79 -9.16
CA ARG A 362 -4.90 -4.59 -10.29
C ARG A 362 -3.56 -5.24 -9.99
N GLU A 363 -2.65 -4.51 -9.35
CA GLU A 363 -1.37 -5.09 -8.93
C GLU A 363 -1.57 -6.12 -7.82
N LEU A 364 -2.43 -5.84 -6.85
CA LEU A 364 -2.78 -6.78 -5.78
C LEU A 364 -3.32 -8.10 -6.35
N GLU A 365 -4.30 -8.01 -7.26
CA GLU A 365 -4.88 -9.15 -7.97
C GLU A 365 -3.80 -10.01 -8.65
N ASN A 366 -2.92 -9.38 -9.43
CA ASN A 366 -1.84 -10.06 -10.14
C ASN A 366 -0.85 -10.74 -9.18
N VAL A 367 -0.52 -10.09 -8.06
CA VAL A 367 0.39 -10.65 -7.06
C VAL A 367 -0.25 -11.86 -6.38
N VAL A 368 -1.53 -11.79 -6.00
CA VAL A 368 -2.23 -12.92 -5.38
C VAL A 368 -2.37 -14.08 -6.37
N GLU A 369 -2.70 -13.82 -7.64
CA GLU A 369 -2.74 -14.85 -8.68
C GLU A 369 -1.38 -15.54 -8.84
N ARG A 370 -0.30 -14.75 -8.91
CA ARG A 370 1.06 -15.27 -8.99
C ARG A 370 1.40 -16.16 -7.81
N LEU A 371 1.06 -15.74 -6.59
CA LEU A 371 1.31 -16.53 -5.38
C LEU A 371 0.57 -17.87 -5.42
N VAL A 372 -0.70 -17.87 -5.83
CA VAL A 372 -1.50 -19.10 -5.96
C VAL A 372 -0.87 -20.08 -6.94
N VAL A 373 -0.46 -19.60 -8.11
CA VAL A 373 0.07 -20.44 -9.20
C VAL A 373 1.50 -20.92 -8.93
N THR A 374 2.34 -20.11 -8.30
CA THR A 374 3.78 -20.41 -8.17
C THR A 374 4.17 -21.04 -6.84
N ALA A 375 3.30 -21.00 -5.82
CA ALA A 375 3.62 -21.58 -4.52
C ALA A 375 3.73 -23.12 -4.62
N PRO A 376 4.85 -23.71 -4.15
CA PRO A 376 5.05 -25.15 -4.10
C PRO A 376 4.15 -25.86 -3.08
N ASP A 377 3.83 -25.16 -1.99
CA ASP A 377 3.10 -25.71 -0.84
C ASP A 377 1.70 -25.11 -0.72
N VAL A 378 0.83 -25.77 0.04
CA VAL A 378 -0.51 -25.26 0.38
C VAL A 378 -0.40 -23.96 1.18
N LEU A 379 0.54 -23.88 2.12
CA LEU A 379 0.76 -22.67 2.93
C LEU A 379 1.77 -21.75 2.25
N ILE A 380 1.31 -20.56 1.88
CA ILE A 380 2.10 -19.48 1.33
C ILE A 380 2.73 -18.68 2.48
N THR A 381 4.05 -18.58 2.45
CA THR A 381 4.88 -17.92 3.46
C THR A 381 5.56 -16.67 2.89
N PRO A 382 6.07 -15.76 3.75
CA PRO A 382 6.68 -14.51 3.29
C PRO A 382 7.76 -14.66 2.24
N THR A 383 8.52 -15.76 2.23
CA THR A 383 9.62 -16.00 1.28
C THR A 383 9.17 -16.10 -0.17
N GLN A 384 7.88 -16.35 -0.40
CA GLN A 384 7.28 -16.45 -1.74
C GLN A 384 6.71 -15.11 -2.24
N ILE A 385 6.60 -14.10 -1.36
CA ILE A 385 6.19 -12.76 -1.77
C ILE A 385 7.31 -12.13 -2.63
N PRO A 386 6.98 -11.46 -3.76
CA PRO A 386 7.98 -10.80 -4.58
C PRO A 386 8.83 -9.80 -3.78
N ARG A 387 10.16 -9.85 -3.95
CA ARG A 387 11.14 -9.00 -3.21
C ARG A 387 10.84 -7.50 -3.26
N TYR A 388 10.26 -7.00 -4.33
CA TYR A 388 9.90 -5.58 -4.46
C TYR A 388 8.73 -5.15 -3.55
N ILE A 389 7.99 -6.09 -2.98
CA ILE A 389 6.94 -5.82 -1.98
C ILE A 389 7.55 -5.77 -0.58
N HIS A 390 8.61 -6.56 -0.35
CA HIS A 390 9.41 -6.50 0.88
C HIS A 390 10.20 -5.20 1.00
N SER A 391 10.40 -4.44 -0.09
CA SER A 391 11.37 -3.34 -0.13
C SER A 391 11.00 -2.09 0.69
N HIS A 392 9.92 -2.11 1.46
CA HIS A 392 9.78 -1.17 2.57
C HIS A 392 10.79 -1.47 3.71
N GLU A 393 11.27 -2.71 3.84
CA GLU A 393 12.41 -3.06 4.70
C GLU A 393 13.77 -2.64 4.11
N ASP A 394 13.96 -2.71 2.79
CA ASP A 394 15.19 -2.21 2.14
C ASP A 394 15.27 -0.67 2.12
N SER A 395 14.13 0.04 2.18
CA SER A 395 14.13 1.50 2.32
C SER A 395 14.52 1.95 3.73
N ALA A 396 14.33 1.10 4.74
CA ALA A 396 14.82 1.35 6.10
C ALA A 396 16.36 1.18 6.22
N LEU A 397 17.00 0.53 5.24
CA LEU A 397 18.46 0.50 5.06
C LEU A 397 18.86 1.41 3.89
N GLY A 398 18.71 2.72 4.06
CA GLY A 398 19.02 3.75 3.05
C GLY A 398 20.48 3.70 2.53
N GLY A 399 20.73 2.86 1.52
CA GLY A 399 22.01 2.78 0.80
C GLY A 399 22.14 3.82 -0.31
N ILE A 400 23.39 4.23 -0.61
CA ILE A 400 23.72 5.14 -1.72
C ILE A 400 23.46 4.43 -3.06
N LYS A 401 22.66 5.03 -3.94
CA LYS A 401 22.39 4.54 -5.29
C LYS A 401 23.27 5.25 -6.31
N VAL A 402 23.97 4.49 -7.17
CA VAL A 402 24.79 5.01 -8.27
C VAL A 402 24.09 4.67 -9.60
N GLU A 403 23.52 5.68 -10.26
CA GLU A 403 22.63 5.51 -11.42
C GLU A 403 23.37 5.41 -12.77
N ARG A 404 24.64 5.82 -12.83
CA ARG A 404 25.47 5.76 -14.03
C ARG A 404 26.95 5.54 -13.68
N VAL A 405 27.69 4.96 -14.61
CA VAL A 405 29.15 4.88 -14.51
C VAL A 405 29.74 6.28 -14.73
N MET A 406 30.58 6.73 -13.80
CA MET A 406 31.29 8.01 -13.85
C MET A 406 32.71 7.84 -13.30
N GLN A 407 33.55 8.87 -13.42
CA GLN A 407 34.90 8.83 -12.85
C GLN A 407 34.82 8.72 -11.32
N MET A 408 35.64 7.86 -10.72
CA MET A 408 35.58 7.58 -9.26
C MET A 408 35.69 8.87 -8.42
N GLN A 409 36.54 9.80 -8.85
CA GLN A 409 36.73 11.07 -8.16
C GLN A 409 35.48 11.97 -8.21
N GLU A 410 34.77 11.98 -9.33
CA GLU A 410 33.51 12.71 -9.51
C GLU A 410 32.40 12.11 -8.63
N ALA A 411 32.31 10.78 -8.56
CA ALA A 411 31.34 10.10 -7.69
C ALA A 411 31.58 10.42 -6.20
N MET A 412 32.84 10.43 -5.76
CA MET A 412 33.20 10.76 -4.38
C MET A 412 32.88 12.22 -4.04
N GLU A 413 33.10 13.16 -4.96
CA GLU A 413 32.75 14.56 -4.76
C GLU A 413 31.23 14.78 -4.69
N GLU A 414 30.46 14.07 -5.52
CA GLU A 414 29.00 14.19 -5.54
C GLU A 414 28.35 13.64 -4.26
N VAL A 415 28.80 12.47 -3.80
CA VAL A 415 28.36 11.89 -2.52
C VAL A 415 28.72 12.82 -1.35
N GLU A 416 29.93 13.36 -1.36
CA GLU A 416 30.38 14.32 -0.34
C GLU A 416 29.51 15.58 -0.34
N ARG A 417 29.21 16.14 -1.51
CA ARG A 417 28.35 17.32 -1.66
C ARG A 417 26.95 17.07 -1.11
N GLN A 418 26.31 15.96 -1.49
CA GLN A 418 24.96 15.63 -1.05
C GLN A 418 24.88 15.41 0.48
N LEU A 419 25.88 14.73 1.06
CA LEU A 419 25.94 14.52 2.52
C LEU A 419 26.12 15.83 3.28
N LEU A 420 27.01 16.72 2.81
CA LEU A 420 27.24 18.02 3.42
C LEU A 420 26.01 18.93 3.34
N GLN A 421 25.32 18.94 2.19
CA GLN A 421 24.12 19.73 1.99
C GLN A 421 22.98 19.26 2.91
N ARG A 422 22.68 17.96 2.94
CA ARG A 422 21.63 17.41 3.81
C ARG A 422 21.95 17.60 5.30
N ALA A 423 23.19 17.35 5.71
CA ALA A 423 23.60 17.55 7.10
C ALA A 423 23.46 19.03 7.51
N TYR A 424 23.81 19.96 6.62
CA TYR A 424 23.65 21.39 6.90
C TYR A 424 22.18 21.83 6.91
N GLU A 425 21.36 21.32 6.00
CA GLU A 425 19.91 21.59 5.99
C GLU A 425 19.25 21.18 7.31
N GLN A 426 19.66 20.05 7.90
CA GLN A 426 19.11 19.52 9.15
C GLN A 426 19.69 20.17 10.40
N HIS A 427 21.00 20.41 10.44
CA HIS A 427 21.69 20.80 11.68
C HIS A 427 22.13 22.27 11.75
N LYS A 428 22.11 22.99 10.62
CA LYS A 428 22.33 24.46 10.44
C LYS A 428 23.64 25.05 10.98
N THR A 429 24.47 24.27 11.68
CA THR A 429 25.68 24.74 12.37
C THR A 429 26.86 23.82 12.04
N THR A 430 28.04 24.41 11.82
CA THR A 430 29.23 23.66 11.39
C THR A 430 29.68 22.61 12.42
N THR A 431 29.48 22.87 13.71
CA THR A 431 29.82 21.93 14.80
C THR A 431 28.93 20.69 14.78
N LYS A 432 27.62 20.86 14.64
CA LYS A 432 26.67 19.72 14.59
C LYS A 432 26.76 18.94 13.28
N VAL A 433 27.10 19.62 12.17
CA VAL A 433 27.38 18.94 10.90
C VAL A 433 28.64 18.08 10.98
N ALA A 434 29.69 18.58 11.63
CA ALA A 434 30.91 17.80 11.86
C ALA A 434 30.63 16.53 12.69
N GLU A 435 29.86 16.67 13.76
CA GLU A 435 29.43 15.56 14.60
C GLU A 435 28.58 14.53 13.83
N ALA A 436 27.58 15.00 13.07
CA ALA A 436 26.70 14.15 12.27
C ALA A 436 27.43 13.39 11.16
N LEU A 437 28.48 13.98 10.57
CA LEU A 437 29.26 13.39 9.49
C LEU A 437 30.54 12.69 9.95
N GLY A 438 30.84 12.69 11.26
CA GLY A 438 32.04 12.05 11.81
C GLY A 438 33.37 12.69 11.36
N ILE A 439 33.37 13.99 11.07
CA ILE A 439 34.55 14.75 10.65
C ILE A 439 34.89 15.86 11.64
N SER A 440 36.11 16.40 11.61
CA SER A 440 36.47 17.52 12.47
C SER A 440 35.75 18.82 12.07
N GLN A 441 35.44 19.68 13.06
CA GLN A 441 34.77 20.96 12.83
C GLN A 441 35.49 21.87 11.80
N PRO A 442 36.84 21.97 11.78
CA PRO A 442 37.55 22.70 10.72
C PRO A 442 37.37 22.08 9.33
N SER A 443 37.29 20.75 9.25
CA SER A 443 37.05 20.02 7.99
C SER A 443 35.63 20.27 7.46
N ALA A 444 34.62 20.19 8.33
CA ALA A 444 33.23 20.53 8.00
C ALA A 444 33.11 21.99 7.55
N SER A 445 33.72 22.94 8.26
CA SER A 445 33.69 24.35 7.90
C SER A 445 34.33 24.60 6.52
N ARG A 446 35.47 23.98 6.23
CA ARG A 446 36.15 24.12 4.92
C ARG A 446 35.31 23.52 3.78
N LYS A 447 34.71 22.35 4.00
CA LYS A 447 33.93 21.63 2.99
C LYS A 447 32.56 22.29 2.74
N LEU A 448 31.87 22.77 3.78
CA LEU A 448 30.65 23.56 3.64
C LEU A 448 30.90 24.88 2.90
N ARG A 449 32.05 25.51 3.12
CA ARG A 449 32.44 26.71 2.36
C ARG A 449 32.70 26.43 0.88
N LYS A 450 33.17 25.23 0.54
CA LYS A 450 33.41 24.82 -0.85
C LYS A 450 32.10 24.53 -1.60
N TRP A 451 31.10 23.97 -0.92
CA TRP A 451 29.94 23.35 -1.58
C TRP A 451 28.57 23.95 -1.23
N VAL A 452 28.42 24.63 -0.09
CA VAL A 452 27.13 25.12 0.42
C VAL A 452 27.09 26.65 0.54
N PHE A 453 28.19 27.31 0.92
CA PHE A 453 28.22 28.76 1.13
C PHE A 453 28.77 29.58 -0.06
N THR A 454 29.11 28.94 -1.18
CA THR A 454 29.66 29.57 -2.38
C THR A 454 28.60 29.87 -3.45
N GLY A 455 27.31 29.76 -3.10
CA GLY A 455 26.16 29.95 -3.99
C GLY A 455 25.23 31.12 -3.63
N GLU A 456 25.74 32.16 -2.96
CA GLU A 456 25.07 33.48 -2.85
C GLU A 456 25.83 34.56 -3.62
#